data_AF-C3XJB1-F1
#
_entry.id   AF-C3XJB1-F1
#
_cell.length_a   1.000
_cell.length_b   1.000
_cell.length_c   1.000
_cell.angle_alpha   90.00
_cell.angle_beta   90.00
_cell.angle_gamma   90.00
#
_symmetry.space_group_name_H-M   'P 1'
#
loop_
_entity.id
_entity.type
_entity.pdbx_description
1 polymer ?
#
loop_
_entity_poly.entity_id
_entity_poly.type
_entity_poly.pdbx_seq_one_letter_code
_entity_poly.pdbx_strand_id
1 'polypeptide(L)'
;MRKLIVLFGFLVFAYAQVAIEREYDSAYQQEVCGNDYECSANKDFIPNVSIKEAFEQDLQKEIQFPKYEIRALIYKKILALGMPKESLNTTFVITMDNQDYKVEVIFIKSKNKLIVTYTVEVEESIKTYIKTPNGVEIFNHTSML
;
A
#
# COMPACT_ATOMS: atom_id res chain seq x y z
N MET A 1 -40.29 -6.85 41.09
CA MET A 1 -39.00 -6.43 40.50
C MET A 1 -38.76 -7.24 39.22
N ARG A 2 -39.03 -6.67 38.03
CA ARG A 2 -38.77 -7.32 36.74
C ARG A 2 -37.42 -6.81 36.21
N LYS A 3 -36.46 -7.72 36.03
CA LYS A 3 -35.13 -7.41 35.49
C LYS A 3 -35.24 -7.21 33.97
N LEU A 4 -34.93 -6.00 33.50
CA LEU A 4 -34.71 -5.73 32.08
C LEU A 4 -33.34 -6.31 31.71
N ILE A 5 -33.32 -7.32 30.84
CA ILE A 5 -32.10 -7.81 30.22
C ILE A 5 -31.88 -6.94 28.97
N VAL A 6 -30.92 -6.04 29.04
CA VAL A 6 -30.46 -5.27 27.87
C VAL A 6 -29.48 -6.16 27.11
N LEU A 7 -29.95 -6.81 26.06
CA LEU A 7 -29.09 -7.47 25.07
C LEU A 7 -28.46 -6.35 24.21
N PHE A 8 -27.24 -5.96 24.53
CA PHE A 8 -26.39 -5.22 23.60
C PHE A 8 -25.97 -6.18 22.50
N GLY A 9 -26.69 -6.15 21.38
CA GLY A 9 -26.24 -6.76 20.14
C GLY A 9 -24.98 -6.04 19.68
N PHE A 10 -23.84 -6.71 19.83
CA PHE A 10 -22.61 -6.35 19.14
C PHE A 10 -22.90 -6.43 17.63
N LEU A 11 -23.11 -5.27 17.00
CA LEU A 11 -23.00 -5.13 15.55
C LEU A 11 -21.55 -5.37 15.19
N VAL A 12 -21.20 -6.63 14.94
CA VAL A 12 -19.94 -6.98 14.29
C VAL A 12 -20.08 -6.50 12.84
N PHE A 13 -19.63 -5.28 12.58
CA PHE A 13 -19.32 -4.83 11.23
C PHE A 13 -18.18 -5.72 10.73
N ALA A 14 -18.54 -6.88 10.17
CA ALA A 14 -17.66 -7.59 9.26
C ALA A 14 -17.44 -6.62 8.10
N TYR A 15 -16.33 -5.87 8.14
CA TYR A 15 -15.81 -5.21 6.95
C TYR A 15 -15.71 -6.32 5.91
N ALA A 16 -16.59 -6.29 4.92
CA ALA A 16 -16.41 -7.04 3.70
C ALA A 16 -15.09 -6.52 3.14
N GLN A 17 -14.00 -7.23 3.46
CA GLN A 17 -12.69 -6.95 2.94
C GLN A 17 -12.85 -7.13 1.44
N VAL A 18 -13.04 -6.01 0.73
CA VAL A 18 -13.18 -5.97 -0.72
C VAL A 18 -12.02 -6.82 -1.23
N ALA A 19 -12.35 -7.96 -1.84
CA ALA A 19 -11.35 -8.86 -2.36
C ALA A 19 -10.60 -8.06 -3.42
N ILE A 20 -9.38 -7.65 -3.11
CA ILE A 20 -8.50 -7.04 -4.09
C ILE A 20 -8.20 -8.14 -5.09
N GLU A 21 -8.86 -8.09 -6.25
CA GLU A 21 -8.58 -8.98 -7.38
C GLU A 21 -7.14 -8.74 -7.80
N ARG A 22 -6.26 -9.65 -7.38
CA ARG A 22 -4.86 -9.68 -7.79
C ARG A 22 -4.79 -10.35 -9.15
N GLU A 23 -4.76 -9.56 -10.21
CA GLU A 23 -4.29 -10.07 -11.48
C GLU A 23 -2.77 -10.10 -11.41
N TYR A 24 -2.21 -11.26 -11.12
CA TYR A 24 -0.75 -11.46 -11.24
C TYR A 24 -0.39 -11.38 -12.72
N ASP A 25 -0.20 -10.16 -13.22
CA ASP A 25 0.05 -9.90 -14.63
C ASP A 25 1.52 -10.19 -14.95
N SER A 26 1.78 -11.43 -15.36
CA SER A 26 3.09 -11.87 -15.81
C SER A 26 3.60 -11.06 -17.00
N ALA A 27 2.71 -10.49 -17.83
CA ALA A 27 3.12 -9.64 -18.93
C ALA A 27 3.66 -8.30 -18.41
N TYR A 28 2.99 -7.69 -17.42
CA TYR A 28 3.47 -6.45 -16.79
C TYR A 28 4.82 -6.66 -16.05
N GLN A 29 4.97 -7.77 -15.32
CA GLN A 29 6.26 -8.13 -14.72
C GLN A 29 7.36 -8.21 -15.79
N GLN A 30 7.12 -8.92 -16.90
CA GLN A 30 8.10 -9.06 -17.97
C GLN A 30 8.37 -7.74 -18.71
N GLU A 31 7.36 -6.90 -18.90
CA GLU A 31 7.48 -5.59 -19.54
C GLU A 31 8.38 -4.65 -18.74
N VAL A 32 8.17 -4.58 -17.42
CA VAL A 32 8.89 -3.64 -16.56
C VAL A 32 10.26 -4.19 -16.13
N CYS A 33 10.32 -5.45 -15.70
CA CYS A 33 11.54 -6.04 -15.15
C CYS A 33 12.40 -6.77 -16.19
N GLY A 34 11.84 -7.14 -17.35
CA GLY A 34 12.56 -7.97 -18.32
C GLY A 34 13.06 -9.27 -17.68
N ASN A 35 14.38 -9.46 -17.71
CA ASN A 35 15.04 -10.63 -17.12
C ASN A 35 15.73 -10.32 -15.77
N ASP A 36 15.46 -9.16 -15.18
CA ASP A 36 16.04 -8.79 -13.90
C ASP A 36 15.34 -9.53 -12.75
N TYR A 37 16.07 -10.45 -12.12
CA TYR A 37 15.58 -11.25 -11.00
C TYR A 37 15.51 -10.47 -9.68
N GLU A 38 16.16 -9.31 -9.59
CA GLU A 38 16.10 -8.42 -8.43
C GLU A 38 14.94 -7.40 -8.54
N CYS A 39 14.27 -7.37 -9.70
CA CYS A 39 13.09 -6.56 -9.96
C CYS A 39 11.78 -7.33 -9.75
N SER A 40 10.79 -6.66 -9.17
CA SER A 40 9.41 -7.13 -9.06
C SER A 40 8.43 -6.04 -9.48
N ALA A 41 7.51 -6.38 -10.37
CA ALA A 41 6.43 -5.50 -10.79
C ALA A 41 5.11 -6.26 -10.85
N ASN A 42 4.03 -5.63 -10.42
CA ASN A 42 2.69 -6.17 -10.55
C ASN A 42 1.66 -5.06 -10.71
N LYS A 43 0.49 -5.45 -11.23
CA LYS A 43 -0.66 -4.57 -11.38
C LYS A 43 -1.81 -5.13 -10.55
N ASP A 44 -2.51 -4.25 -9.86
CA ASP A 44 -3.71 -4.55 -9.10
C ASP A 44 -4.83 -3.60 -9.51
N PHE A 45 -6.08 -3.99 -9.28
CA PHE A 45 -7.25 -3.13 -9.50
C PHE A 45 -8.21 -3.21 -8.33
N ILE A 46 -8.64 -2.05 -7.83
CA ILE A 46 -9.68 -1.97 -6.79
C ILE A 46 -10.91 -1.25 -7.38
N PRO A 47 -12.04 -1.95 -7.54
CA PRO A 47 -13.24 -1.37 -8.15
C PRO A 47 -13.94 -0.38 -7.20
N ASN A 48 -14.58 0.63 -7.78
CA ASN A 48 -15.52 1.54 -7.10
C ASN A 48 -15.00 2.29 -5.86
N VAL A 49 -13.69 2.49 -5.75
CA VAL A 49 -13.07 3.24 -4.64
C VAL A 49 -12.40 4.54 -5.11
N SER A 50 -12.21 5.47 -4.18
CA SER A 50 -11.32 6.63 -4.37
C SER A 50 -9.84 6.24 -4.29
N ILE A 51 -8.93 7.11 -4.74
CA ILE A 51 -7.48 6.89 -4.61
C ILE A 51 -7.09 6.72 -3.13
N LYS A 52 -7.69 7.51 -2.23
CA LYS A 52 -7.39 7.44 -0.81
C LYS A 52 -7.75 6.07 -0.23
N GLU A 53 -8.96 5.59 -0.52
CA GLU A 53 -9.41 4.28 -0.06
C GLU A 53 -8.57 3.16 -0.68
N ALA A 54 -8.22 3.25 -1.96
CA ALA A 54 -7.35 2.27 -2.61
C ALA A 54 -5.95 2.24 -1.97
N PHE A 55 -5.36 3.40 -1.68
CA PHE A 55 -4.09 3.52 -0.96
C PHE A 55 -4.14 2.88 0.43
N GLU A 56 -5.19 3.16 1.21
CA GLU A 56 -5.34 2.59 2.55
C GLU A 56 -5.54 1.06 2.50
N GLN A 57 -6.39 0.57 1.59
CA GLN A 57 -6.67 -0.87 1.44
C GLN A 57 -5.45 -1.64 0.94
N ASP A 58 -4.73 -1.12 -0.06
CA ASP A 58 -3.51 -1.73 -0.60
C ASP A 58 -2.43 -1.86 0.48
N LEU A 59 -2.11 -0.77 1.18
CA LEU A 59 -1.10 -0.80 2.23
C LEU A 59 -1.50 -1.71 3.39
N GLN A 60 -2.78 -1.72 3.80
CA GLN A 60 -3.26 -2.63 4.84
C GLN A 60 -3.09 -4.10 4.44
N LYS A 61 -3.35 -4.46 3.18
CA LYS A 61 -3.13 -5.81 2.66
C LYS A 61 -1.64 -6.19 2.70
N GLU A 62 -0.75 -5.31 2.25
CA GLU A 62 0.70 -5.55 2.29
C GLU A 62 1.23 -5.67 3.74
N ILE A 63 0.63 -4.95 4.68
CA ILE A 63 0.94 -5.06 6.11
C ILE A 63 0.43 -6.40 6.69
N GLN A 64 -0.73 -6.88 6.24
CA GLN A 64 -1.34 -8.12 6.73
C GLN A 64 -0.62 -9.37 6.19
N PHE A 65 -0.14 -9.31 4.96
CA PHE A 65 0.56 -10.42 4.29
C PHE A 65 1.92 -9.98 3.74
N PRO A 66 2.85 -9.58 4.63
CA PRO A 66 4.11 -9.00 4.20
C PRO A 66 5.02 -10.07 3.60
N LYS A 67 5.65 -9.74 2.46
CA LYS A 67 6.75 -10.56 1.91
C LYS A 67 8.02 -10.46 2.77
N TYR A 68 8.27 -9.28 3.35
CA TYR A 68 9.41 -8.99 4.22
C TYR A 68 8.97 -8.11 5.40
N GLU A 69 9.51 -8.36 6.59
CA GLU A 69 9.11 -7.65 7.82
C GLU A 69 9.38 -6.14 7.74
N ILE A 70 10.56 -5.73 7.26
CA ILE A 70 10.92 -4.33 7.10
C ILE A 70 9.93 -3.56 6.20
N ARG A 71 9.45 -4.18 5.10
CA ARG A 71 8.44 -3.57 4.22
C ARG A 71 7.12 -3.37 4.95
N ALA A 72 6.71 -4.32 5.79
CA ALA A 72 5.52 -4.18 6.63
C ALA A 72 5.64 -2.97 7.58
N LEU A 73 6.82 -2.76 8.18
CA LEU A 73 7.09 -1.62 9.05
C LEU A 73 7.08 -0.30 8.27
N ILE A 74 7.66 -0.27 7.06
CA ILE A 74 7.61 0.87 6.14
C ILE A 74 6.16 1.24 5.83
N TYR A 75 5.36 0.26 5.39
CA TYR A 75 3.95 0.50 5.06
C TYR A 75 3.12 0.96 6.26
N LYS A 76 3.37 0.44 7.47
CA LYS A 76 2.73 0.95 8.70
C LYS A 76 3.04 2.43 8.93
N LYS A 77 4.30 2.85 8.74
CA LYS A 77 4.70 4.26 8.88
C LYS A 77 4.08 5.14 7.79
N ILE A 78 4.11 4.70 6.53
CA ILE A 78 3.48 5.39 5.40
C ILE A 78 1.98 5.56 5.63
N LEU A 79 1.29 4.51 6.09
CA LEU A 79 -0.14 4.57 6.39
C LEU A 79 -0.43 5.54 7.55
N ALA A 80 0.42 5.58 8.58
CA ALA A 80 0.28 6.49 9.71
C ALA A 80 0.53 7.97 9.34
N LEU A 81 1.39 8.24 8.35
CA LEU A 81 1.53 9.59 7.76
C LEU A 81 0.26 10.01 7.02
N GLY A 82 -0.46 9.04 6.46
CA GLY A 82 -1.65 9.25 5.65
C GLY A 82 -1.33 9.81 4.26
N MET A 83 -2.34 9.83 3.38
CA MET A 83 -2.22 10.44 2.07
C MET A 83 -2.12 11.98 2.21
N PRO A 84 -1.03 12.62 1.76
CA PRO A 84 -0.89 14.06 1.94
C PRO A 84 -1.86 14.83 1.04
N LYS A 85 -2.18 16.07 1.45
CA LYS A 85 -3.04 16.96 0.66
C LYS A 85 -2.38 17.37 -0.65
N GLU A 86 -1.07 17.60 -0.60
CA GLU A 86 -0.18 18.00 -1.69
C GLU A 86 1.01 17.03 -1.79
N SER A 87 1.85 17.18 -2.81
CA SER A 87 3.10 16.42 -2.90
C SER A 87 4.01 16.73 -1.71
N LEU A 88 4.67 15.71 -1.17
CA LEU A 88 5.49 15.80 0.04
C LEU A 88 6.68 14.85 -0.07
N ASN A 89 7.86 15.29 0.38
CA ASN A 89 8.98 14.41 0.70
C ASN A 89 9.15 14.37 2.21
N THR A 90 9.31 13.18 2.77
CA THR A 90 9.59 12.99 4.18
C THR A 90 10.55 11.82 4.39
N THR A 91 11.17 11.79 5.55
CA THR A 91 12.07 10.71 5.94
C THR A 91 11.71 10.28 7.35
N PHE A 92 11.76 8.98 7.60
CA PHE A 92 11.69 8.42 8.95
C PHE A 92 12.72 7.31 9.14
N VAL A 93 12.91 6.91 10.39
CA VAL A 93 13.79 5.80 10.76
C VAL A 93 12.94 4.62 11.20
N ILE A 94 13.33 3.43 10.75
CA ILE A 94 12.83 2.15 11.24
C ILE A 94 14.00 1.44 11.92
N THR A 95 13.77 0.94 13.13
CA THR A 95 14.76 0.13 13.85
C THR A 95 14.32 -1.33 13.81
N MET A 96 15.18 -2.21 13.31
CA MET A 96 14.96 -3.66 13.24
C MET A 96 16.31 -4.35 13.52
N ASP A 97 16.32 -5.41 14.32
CA ASP A 97 17.54 -6.17 14.66
C ASP A 97 18.72 -5.32 15.18
N ASN A 98 18.41 -4.25 15.94
CA ASN A 98 19.39 -3.26 16.44
C ASN A 98 20.12 -2.46 15.34
N GLN A 99 19.60 -2.47 14.11
CA GLN A 99 20.04 -1.61 13.02
C GLN A 99 18.96 -0.56 12.72
N ASP A 100 19.41 0.66 12.48
CA ASP A 100 18.55 1.78 12.06
C ASP A 100 18.58 1.92 10.53
N TYR A 101 17.39 1.84 9.94
CA TYR A 101 17.15 1.99 8.51
C TYR A 101 16.52 3.36 8.27
N LYS A 102 17.25 4.22 7.53
CA LYS A 102 16.71 5.50 7.07
C LYS A 102 15.85 5.24 5.83
N VAL A 103 14.58 5.63 5.90
CA VAL A 103 13.62 5.46 4.81
C VAL A 103 13.21 6.82 4.31
N GLU A 104 13.47 7.10 3.04
CA GLU A 104 12.93 8.26 2.34
C GLU A 104 11.60 7.88 1.70
N VAL A 105 10.60 8.77 1.79
CA VAL A 105 9.29 8.58 1.18
C VAL A 105 8.88 9.84 0.44
N ILE A 106 8.58 9.67 -0.84
CA ILE A 106 8.14 10.74 -1.73
C ILE A 106 6.71 10.46 -2.17
N PHE A 107 5.83 11.41 -1.90
CA PHE A 107 4.47 11.45 -2.41
C PHE A 107 4.38 12.47 -3.54
N ILE A 108 3.99 12.03 -4.73
CA ILE A 108 3.66 12.91 -5.86
C ILE A 108 2.17 12.77 -6.13
N LYS A 109 1.43 13.87 -6.00
CA LYS A 109 -0.02 13.85 -6.13
C LYS A 109 -0.51 14.78 -7.24
N SER A 110 -1.46 14.29 -8.01
CA SER A 110 -2.29 15.07 -8.93
C SER A 110 -3.76 14.71 -8.75
N LYS A 111 -4.66 15.34 -9.53
CA LYS A 111 -6.12 15.14 -9.40
C LYS A 111 -6.54 13.67 -9.47
N ASN A 112 -5.92 12.90 -10.38
CA ASN A 112 -6.30 11.52 -10.70
C ASN A 112 -5.16 10.53 -10.48
N LYS A 113 -4.04 10.95 -9.86
CA LYS A 113 -2.86 10.11 -9.68
C LYS A 113 -2.23 10.34 -8.32
N LEU A 114 -1.79 9.26 -7.69
CA LEU A 114 -0.87 9.29 -6.55
C LEU A 114 0.31 8.40 -6.90
N ILE A 115 1.52 8.88 -6.67
CA ILE A 115 2.75 8.07 -6.71
C ILE A 115 3.33 8.12 -5.32
N VAL A 116 3.64 6.95 -4.76
CA VAL A 116 4.34 6.80 -3.49
C VAL A 116 5.61 6.03 -3.78
N THR A 117 6.74 6.70 -3.65
CA THR A 117 8.06 6.08 -3.71
C THR A 117 8.58 5.96 -2.29
N TYR A 118 9.11 4.79 -1.93
CA TYR A 118 9.98 4.67 -0.77
C TYR A 118 11.34 4.13 -1.19
N THR A 119 12.38 4.59 -0.51
CA THR A 119 13.75 4.12 -0.70
C THR A 119 14.33 3.75 0.66
N VAL A 120 14.88 2.55 0.76
CA VAL A 120 15.53 2.03 1.97
C VAL A 120 16.78 1.26 1.57
N GLU A 121 17.93 1.69 2.09
CA GLU A 121 19.25 1.13 1.71
C GLU A 121 19.45 1.10 0.18
N VAL A 122 19.45 -0.09 -0.41
CA VAL A 122 19.57 -0.34 -1.85
C VAL A 122 18.25 -0.75 -2.49
N GLU A 123 17.12 -0.66 -1.79
CA GLU A 123 15.80 -0.96 -2.36
C GLU A 123 15.05 0.33 -2.68
N GLU A 124 14.54 0.44 -3.91
CA GLU A 124 13.53 1.43 -4.28
C GLU A 124 12.22 0.72 -4.62
N SER A 125 11.11 1.22 -4.09
CA SER A 125 9.78 0.75 -4.42
C SER A 125 8.85 1.90 -4.75
N ILE A 126 8.14 1.75 -5.87
CA ILE A 126 7.23 2.74 -6.43
C ILE A 126 5.84 2.11 -6.51
N LYS A 127 4.88 2.69 -5.81
CA LYS A 127 3.45 2.39 -5.94
C LYS A 127 2.74 3.55 -6.63
N THR A 128 2.15 3.30 -7.79
CA THR A 128 1.39 4.29 -8.55
C THR A 128 -0.09 3.93 -8.57
N TYR A 129 -0.92 4.85 -8.12
CA TYR A 129 -2.38 4.73 -8.09
C TYR A 129 -2.98 5.66 -9.13
N ILE A 130 -3.79 5.15 -10.05
CA ILE A 130 -4.43 5.90 -11.13
C ILE A 130 -5.94 5.75 -11.02
N LYS A 131 -6.66 6.88 -10.85
CA LYS A 131 -8.12 6.87 -10.84
C LYS A 131 -8.67 6.60 -12.24
N THR A 132 -9.51 5.59 -12.35
CA THR A 132 -10.30 5.29 -13.56
C THR A 132 -11.79 5.53 -13.28
N PRO A 133 -12.65 5.54 -14.32
CA PRO A 133 -14.11 5.61 -14.11
C PRO A 133 -14.66 4.50 -13.21
N ASN A 134 -14.03 3.31 -13.25
CA ASN A 134 -14.54 2.11 -12.59
C ASN A 134 -13.84 1.78 -11.27
N GLY A 135 -12.79 2.50 -10.88
CA GLY A 135 -12.00 2.15 -9.70
C GLY A 135 -10.67 2.85 -9.67
N VAL A 136 -9.65 2.15 -9.16
CA VAL A 136 -8.26 2.59 -9.12
C VAL A 136 -7.37 1.45 -9.58
N GLU A 137 -6.54 1.72 -10.60
CA GLU A 137 -5.45 0.83 -10.98
C GLU A 137 -4.23 1.14 -10.11
N ILE A 138 -3.55 0.09 -9.67
CA ILE A 138 -2.38 0.15 -8.82
C ILE A 138 -1.25 -0.54 -9.56
N PHE A 139 -0.15 0.17 -9.76
CA PHE A 139 1.06 -0.35 -10.38
C PHE A 139 2.16 -0.33 -9.35
N ASN A 140 2.70 -1.50 -9.05
CA ASN A 140 3.81 -1.66 -8.12
C ASN A 140 5.05 -2.02 -8.92
N HIS A 141 6.16 -1.38 -8.58
CA HIS A 141 7.49 -1.70 -9.10
C HIS A 141 8.49 -1.63 -7.94
N THR A 142 9.36 -2.60 -7.80
CA THR A 142 10.40 -2.63 -6.77
C THR A 142 11.67 -3.19 -7.39
N SER A 143 12.79 -2.51 -7.18
CA SER A 143 14.10 -2.89 -7.72
C SER A 143 15.19 -2.65 -6.68
N MET A 144 16.28 -3.40 -6.81
CA MET A 144 17.54 -3.09 -6.13
C MET A 144 18.28 -2.00 -6.93
N LEU A 145 18.84 -1.01 -6.24
CA LEU A 145 19.56 0.17 -6.75
C LEU A 145 21.04 -0.11 -6.99
#